data_AF-A0A7S0JGU3-F1
#
_entry.id   AF-A0A7S0JGU3-F1
#
_cell.length_a   1.000
_cell.length_b   1.000
_cell.length_c   1.000
_cell.angle_alpha   90.00
_cell.angle_beta   90.00
_cell.angle_gamma   90.00
#
_symmetry.space_group_name_H-M   'P 1'
#
loop_
_entity.id
_entity.type
_entity.pdbx_description
1 polymer ?
#
loop_
_entity_poly.entity_id
_entity_poly.type
_entity_poly.pdbx_seq_one_letter_code
_entity_poly.pdbx_strand_id
1 'polypeptide(L)'
;VEPQDYRALMRAAILSADPTASVIDPAVVVPEQLAPRLHPRGTPASSYWQHDLTVRQAFNACVEMATTADVVVSYLPSASMGSAIELHAARAAGRLILVIAPGNMRGNWVVRSYADQVFEDFARMQAWLAERSQPRLAKEPLTPAAAAAAAAAA
;
A
#
# COMPACT_ATOMS: atom_id res chain seq x y z
N VAL A 1 -13.61 3.46 -16.67
CA VAL A 1 -12.37 3.10 -17.41
C VAL A 1 -11.25 3.22 -16.41
N GLU A 2 -10.65 2.10 -16.00
CA GLU A 2 -9.49 2.14 -15.11
C GLU A 2 -8.38 2.94 -15.78
N PRO A 3 -7.72 3.90 -15.09
CA PRO A 3 -6.59 4.59 -15.67
C PRO A 3 -5.52 3.55 -16.00
N GLN A 4 -5.17 3.49 -17.28
CA GLN A 4 -4.29 2.48 -17.89
C GLN A 4 -2.86 2.48 -17.30
N ASP A 5 -2.53 3.45 -16.43
CA ASP A 5 -1.29 3.49 -15.66
C ASP A 5 -1.43 4.23 -14.31
N TYR A 6 -2.24 3.71 -13.40
CA TYR A 6 -2.39 4.29 -12.05
C TYR A 6 -1.07 4.35 -11.27
N ARG A 7 -0.10 3.48 -11.59
CA ARG A 7 1.21 3.43 -10.95
C ARG A 7 2.08 4.61 -11.35
N ALA A 8 2.13 4.96 -12.63
CA ALA A 8 2.84 6.16 -13.08
C ALA A 8 2.20 7.43 -12.49
N LEU A 9 0.86 7.49 -12.43
CA LEU A 9 0.16 8.63 -11.82
C LEU A 9 0.50 8.80 -10.34
N MET A 10 0.54 7.69 -9.59
CA MET A 10 0.92 7.69 -8.18
C MET A 10 2.36 8.12 -7.99
N ARG A 11 3.28 7.55 -8.77
CA ARG A 11 4.71 7.90 -8.73
C ARG A 11 4.92 9.38 -9.04
N ALA A 12 4.29 9.91 -10.08
CA ALA A 12 4.40 11.32 -10.46
C ALA A 12 3.87 12.24 -9.36
N ALA A 13 2.73 11.91 -8.75
CA ALA A 13 2.16 12.67 -7.63
C ALA A 13 3.12 12.73 -6.43
N ILE A 14 3.71 11.59 -6.06
CA ILE A 14 4.66 11.51 -4.94
C ILE A 14 5.91 12.34 -5.24
N LEU A 15 6.53 12.14 -6.42
CA LEU A 15 7.76 12.86 -6.80
C LEU A 15 7.55 14.36 -7.02
N SER A 16 6.33 14.78 -7.37
CA SER A 16 5.98 16.19 -7.44
C SER A 16 5.90 16.84 -6.05
N ALA A 17 5.53 16.08 -5.02
CA ALA A 17 5.42 16.59 -3.66
C ALA A 17 6.75 16.46 -2.88
N ASP A 18 7.50 15.39 -3.13
CA ASP A 18 8.84 15.15 -2.61
C ASP A 18 9.74 14.58 -3.72
N PRO A 19 10.51 15.45 -4.41
CA PRO A 19 11.46 15.02 -5.45
C PRO A 19 12.58 14.12 -4.94
N THR A 20 12.80 14.05 -3.62
CA THR A 20 13.84 13.23 -2.99
C THR A 20 13.35 11.84 -2.59
N ALA A 21 12.04 11.58 -2.71
CA ALA A 21 11.45 10.31 -2.33
C ALA A 21 11.95 9.15 -3.20
N SER A 22 12.32 8.05 -2.54
CA SER A 22 12.55 6.76 -3.22
C SER A 22 11.22 6.00 -3.30
N VAL A 23 10.69 5.87 -4.53
CA VAL A 23 9.42 5.17 -4.77
C VAL A 23 9.68 3.74 -5.22
N ILE A 24 9.23 2.79 -4.40
CA ILE A 24 9.33 1.34 -4.61
C ILE A 24 7.97 0.83 -5.12
N ASP A 25 7.99 0.11 -6.25
CA ASP A 25 6.82 -0.58 -6.79
C ASP A 25 7.00 -2.11 -6.67
N PRO A 26 6.22 -2.80 -5.81
CA PRO A 26 6.33 -4.25 -5.65
C PRO A 26 6.12 -5.02 -6.96
N ALA A 27 5.28 -4.51 -7.87
CA ALA A 27 5.00 -5.15 -9.15
C ALA A 27 6.16 -5.05 -10.14
N VAL A 28 7.17 -4.22 -9.86
CA VAL A 28 8.44 -4.19 -10.62
C VAL A 28 9.46 -5.07 -9.91
N VAL A 29 9.66 -4.85 -8.62
CA VAL A 29 10.74 -5.49 -7.83
C VAL A 29 10.55 -7.00 -7.73
N VAL A 30 9.34 -7.46 -7.40
CA VAL A 30 9.09 -8.89 -7.17
C VAL A 30 9.09 -9.69 -8.47
N PRO A 31 8.41 -9.25 -9.54
CA PRO A 31 8.48 -9.94 -10.82
C PRO A 31 9.88 -9.97 -11.44
N GLU A 32 10.66 -8.90 -11.38
CA GLU A 32 12.03 -8.91 -11.93
C GLU A 32 12.90 -10.00 -11.31
N GLN A 33 12.71 -10.29 -10.01
CA GLN A 33 13.51 -11.24 -9.26
C GLN A 33 12.92 -12.67 -9.25
N LEU A 34 11.59 -12.79 -9.30
CA LEU A 34 10.88 -14.05 -9.02
C LEU A 34 9.90 -14.49 -10.12
N ALA A 35 9.55 -13.64 -11.09
CA ALA A 35 8.56 -13.98 -12.14
C ALA A 35 8.90 -15.20 -12.99
N PRO A 36 10.17 -15.50 -13.35
CA PRO A 36 10.48 -16.72 -14.11
C PRO A 36 10.05 -18.02 -13.40
N ARG A 37 9.79 -17.95 -12.08
CA ARG A 37 9.40 -19.07 -11.21
C ARG A 37 7.93 -19.00 -10.77
N LEU A 38 7.20 -17.95 -11.12
CA LEU A 38 5.80 -17.75 -10.76
C LEU A 38 4.93 -18.03 -12.00
N HIS A 39 4.00 -18.97 -11.84
CA HIS A 39 3.07 -19.53 -12.84
C HIS A 39 2.88 -18.67 -14.10
N PRO A 40 3.57 -19.01 -15.22
CA PRO A 40 3.29 -18.43 -16.51
C PRO A 40 1.82 -18.62 -16.90
N ARG A 41 1.32 -17.74 -17.77
CA ARG A 41 -0.05 -17.85 -18.28
C ARG A 41 -0.28 -19.23 -18.89
N GLY A 42 -1.28 -19.96 -18.42
CA GLY A 42 -1.58 -21.32 -18.87
C GLY A 42 -1.02 -22.44 -17.98
N THR A 43 -0.42 -22.12 -16.83
CA THR A 43 0.04 -23.15 -15.89
C THR A 43 -1.14 -24.01 -15.38
N PRO A 44 -1.08 -25.35 -15.48
CA PRO A 44 -2.13 -26.23 -14.98
C PRO A 44 -2.32 -26.11 -13.46
N ALA A 45 -3.57 -26.24 -13.00
CA ALA A 45 -3.90 -26.19 -11.57
C ALA A 45 -3.13 -27.24 -10.73
N SER A 46 -2.84 -28.40 -11.31
CA SER A 46 -2.03 -29.45 -10.66
C SER A 46 -0.61 -29.01 -10.34
N SER A 47 -0.10 -27.96 -11.00
CA SER A 47 1.25 -27.43 -10.80
C SER A 47 1.30 -26.24 -9.86
N TYR A 48 0.16 -25.73 -9.36
CA TYR A 48 0.12 -24.51 -8.55
C TYR A 48 1.03 -24.54 -7.32
N TRP A 49 1.13 -25.72 -6.70
CA TRP A 49 1.89 -25.92 -5.47
C TRP A 49 3.39 -26.17 -5.68
N GLN A 50 3.84 -26.37 -6.93
CA GLN A 50 5.23 -26.74 -7.23
C GLN A 50 6.25 -25.63 -6.95
N HIS A 51 5.78 -24.39 -6.83
CA HIS A 51 6.62 -23.21 -6.56
C HIS A 51 6.21 -22.46 -5.29
N ASP A 52 5.60 -23.15 -4.33
CA ASP A 52 5.13 -22.55 -3.07
C ASP A 52 6.22 -21.82 -2.30
N LEU A 53 7.47 -22.30 -2.35
CA LEU A 53 8.59 -21.57 -1.72
C LEU A 53 8.80 -20.20 -2.37
N THR A 54 8.83 -20.13 -3.70
CA THR A 54 8.96 -18.87 -4.45
C THR A 54 7.76 -17.96 -4.19
N VAL A 55 6.53 -18.51 -4.17
CA VAL A 55 5.31 -17.74 -3.88
C VAL A 55 5.38 -17.13 -2.47
N ARG A 56 5.79 -17.91 -1.47
CA ARG A 56 5.98 -17.43 -0.09
C ARG A 56 7.06 -16.36 -0.01
N GLN A 57 8.18 -16.55 -0.70
CA GLN A 57 9.25 -15.55 -0.77
C GLN A 57 8.78 -14.25 -1.42
N ALA A 58 8.07 -14.33 -2.55
CA ALA A 58 7.50 -13.17 -3.23
C ALA A 58 6.51 -12.41 -2.35
N PHE A 59 5.61 -13.14 -1.69
CA PHE A 59 4.64 -12.57 -0.77
C PHE A 59 5.32 -11.88 0.42
N ASN A 60 6.28 -12.56 1.05
CA ASN A 60 7.02 -12.01 2.17
C ASN A 60 7.84 -10.78 1.77
N ALA A 61 8.41 -10.75 0.57
CA ALA A 61 9.13 -9.59 0.05
C ALA A 61 8.22 -8.36 -0.10
N CYS A 62 6.98 -8.55 -0.59
CA CYS A 62 5.99 -7.46 -0.63
C CYS A 62 5.67 -6.92 0.76
N VAL A 63 5.45 -7.82 1.73
CA VAL A 63 5.16 -7.45 3.12
C VAL A 63 6.35 -6.72 3.74
N GLU A 64 7.57 -7.21 3.54
CA GLU A 64 8.80 -6.60 4.03
C GLU A 64 8.95 -5.17 3.51
N MET A 65 8.79 -4.96 2.20
CA MET A 65 8.83 -3.62 1.59
C MET A 65 7.82 -2.66 2.24
N ALA A 66 6.59 -3.13 2.49
CA ALA A 66 5.56 -2.34 3.15
C ALA A 66 5.94 -1.98 4.60
N THR A 67 6.61 -2.89 5.32
CA THR A 67 7.06 -2.65 6.70
C THR A 67 8.31 -1.78 6.82
N THR A 68 9.14 -1.72 5.79
CA THR A 68 10.40 -0.96 5.81
C THR A 68 10.28 0.45 5.22
N ALA A 69 9.28 0.70 4.37
CA ALA A 69 9.01 2.03 3.81
C ALA A 69 8.66 3.05 4.92
N ASP A 70 8.82 4.35 4.67
CA ASP A 70 8.33 5.38 5.59
C ASP A 70 6.81 5.60 5.41
N VAL A 71 6.35 5.52 4.15
CA VAL A 71 4.97 5.73 3.73
C VAL A 71 4.55 4.59 2.80
N VAL A 72 3.37 4.02 3.06
CA VAL A 72 2.71 3.05 2.19
C VAL A 72 1.55 3.71 1.49
N VAL A 73 1.55 3.71 0.16
CA VAL A 73 0.44 4.22 -0.66
C VAL A 73 -0.22 3.05 -1.39
N SER A 74 -1.52 2.86 -1.18
CA SER A 74 -2.28 1.76 -1.78
C SER A 74 -3.48 2.26 -2.57
N TYR A 75 -3.64 1.78 -3.80
CA TYR A 75 -4.83 1.99 -4.61
C TYR A 75 -5.71 0.74 -4.55
N LEU A 76 -6.91 0.87 -3.98
CA LEU A 76 -7.85 -0.22 -3.70
C LEU A 76 -9.21 0.06 -4.35
N PRO A 77 -9.35 -0.13 -5.68
CA PRO A 77 -10.65 -0.08 -6.35
C PRO A 77 -11.56 -1.27 -5.97
N SER A 78 -10.96 -2.36 -5.49
CA SER A 78 -11.62 -3.55 -4.97
C SER A 78 -10.80 -4.16 -3.84
N ALA A 79 -11.39 -5.10 -3.09
CA ALA A 79 -10.71 -5.76 -2.00
C ALA A 79 -9.57 -6.67 -2.51
N SER A 80 -8.39 -6.52 -1.91
CA SER A 80 -7.19 -7.30 -2.22
C SER A 80 -6.69 -7.97 -0.95
N MET A 81 -6.59 -9.31 -0.96
CA MET A 81 -6.07 -10.06 0.18
C MET A 81 -4.60 -9.74 0.45
N GLY A 82 -3.79 -9.58 -0.60
CA GLY A 82 -2.38 -9.22 -0.47
C GLY A 82 -2.20 -7.85 0.16
N SER A 83 -2.90 -6.85 -0.37
CA SER A 83 -2.85 -5.49 0.17
C SER A 83 -3.39 -5.42 1.60
N ALA A 84 -4.38 -6.24 1.96
CA ALA A 84 -4.86 -6.28 3.34
C ALA A 84 -3.77 -6.71 4.34
N ILE A 85 -2.95 -7.69 3.97
CA ILE A 85 -1.82 -8.14 4.81
C ILE A 85 -0.70 -7.10 4.83
N GLU A 86 -0.37 -6.51 3.69
CA GLU A 86 0.63 -5.43 3.59
C GLU A 86 0.24 -4.23 4.47
N LEU A 87 -1.02 -3.78 4.42
CA LEU A 87 -1.53 -2.68 5.23
C LEU A 87 -1.54 -3.02 6.72
N HIS A 88 -1.93 -4.25 7.09
CA HIS A 88 -1.86 -4.72 8.47
C HIS A 88 -0.43 -4.68 9.02
N ALA A 89 0.53 -5.24 8.26
CA ALA A 89 1.93 -5.30 8.67
C ALA A 89 2.55 -3.90 8.75
N ALA A 90 2.29 -3.04 7.77
CA ALA A 90 2.73 -1.64 7.79
C ALA A 90 2.16 -0.89 9.01
N ARG A 91 0.90 -1.13 9.37
CA ARG A 91 0.29 -0.52 10.56
C ARG A 91 1.00 -0.96 11.83
N ALA A 92 1.24 -2.27 11.97
CA ALA A 92 1.95 -2.83 13.12
C ALA A 92 3.39 -2.29 13.22
N ALA A 93 4.03 -2.02 12.09
CA ALA A 93 5.36 -1.41 12.01
C ALA A 93 5.37 0.12 12.16
N GLY A 94 4.23 0.75 12.46
CA GLY A 94 4.12 2.20 12.71
C GLY A 94 4.19 3.10 11.48
N ARG A 95 4.05 2.53 10.27
CA ARG A 95 4.17 3.26 9.00
C ARG A 95 3.00 4.21 8.77
N LEU A 96 3.22 5.26 7.97
CA LEU A 96 2.14 6.12 7.49
C LEU A 96 1.42 5.41 6.33
N ILE A 97 0.10 5.26 6.43
CA ILE A 97 -0.68 4.53 5.43
C ILE A 97 -1.66 5.48 4.73
N LEU A 98 -1.46 5.66 3.42
CA LEU A 98 -2.29 6.43 2.53
C LEU A 98 -3.05 5.49 1.59
N VAL A 99 -4.37 5.57 1.55
CA VAL A 99 -5.20 4.69 0.72
C VAL A 99 -6.08 5.48 -0.22
N ILE A 100 -6.01 5.20 -1.52
CA ILE A 100 -7.01 5.64 -2.50
C ILE A 100 -8.03 4.50 -2.62
N ALA A 101 -9.24 4.72 -2.13
CA ALA A 101 -10.32 3.73 -2.11
C ALA A 101 -11.59 4.32 -2.77
N PRO A 102 -11.81 4.09 -4.07
CA PRO A 102 -13.00 4.57 -4.76
C PRO A 102 -14.31 3.92 -4.25
N GLY A 103 -15.41 4.66 -4.35
CA GLY A 103 -16.76 4.13 -4.10
C GLY A 103 -16.95 3.51 -2.72
N ASN A 104 -17.40 2.24 -2.69
CA ASN A 104 -17.70 1.52 -1.45
C ASN A 104 -16.44 0.99 -0.73
N MET A 105 -15.26 1.02 -1.35
CA MET A 105 -14.04 0.52 -0.71
C MET A 105 -13.62 1.34 0.50
N ARG A 106 -14.06 2.59 0.63
CA ARG A 106 -13.89 3.40 1.86
C ARG A 106 -14.58 2.79 3.08
N GLY A 107 -15.63 1.99 2.85
CA GLY A 107 -16.34 1.27 3.90
C GLY A 107 -15.68 -0.04 4.31
N ASN A 108 -14.68 -0.52 3.56
CA ASN A 108 -13.96 -1.77 3.85
C ASN A 108 -13.26 -1.70 5.22
N TRP A 109 -13.36 -2.78 6.00
CA TRP A 109 -12.82 -2.81 7.36
C TRP A 109 -11.31 -2.64 7.41
N VAL A 110 -10.56 -3.27 6.50
CA VAL A 110 -9.10 -3.13 6.43
C VAL A 110 -8.70 -1.68 6.17
N VAL A 111 -9.38 -1.02 5.22
CA VAL A 111 -9.13 0.40 4.91
C VAL A 111 -9.38 1.25 6.14
N ARG A 112 -10.54 1.07 6.80
CA ARG A 112 -10.92 1.85 7.99
C ARG A 112 -10.06 1.57 9.23
N SER A 113 -9.52 0.36 9.34
CA SER A 113 -8.69 -0.03 10.49
C SER A 113 -7.24 0.43 10.36
N TYR A 114 -6.70 0.50 9.14
CA TYR A 114 -5.26 0.66 8.96
C TYR A 114 -4.85 1.93 8.23
N ALA A 115 -5.71 2.54 7.41
CA ALA A 115 -5.36 3.79 6.74
C ALA A 115 -5.28 4.95 7.74
N ASP A 116 -4.22 5.74 7.66
CA ASP A 116 -4.13 7.04 8.34
C ASP A 116 -4.86 8.13 7.55
N GLN A 117 -4.89 8.02 6.21
CA GLN A 117 -5.68 8.88 5.34
C GLN A 117 -6.29 8.09 4.18
N VAL A 118 -7.57 8.36 3.89
CA VAL A 118 -8.31 7.75 2.78
C VAL A 118 -8.70 8.82 1.75
N PHE A 119 -8.53 8.52 0.47
CA PHE A 119 -8.86 9.37 -0.66
C PHE A 119 -9.87 8.68 -1.57
N GLU A 120 -10.78 9.45 -2.15
CA GLU A 120 -11.74 8.94 -3.14
C GLU A 120 -11.05 8.64 -4.49
N ASP A 121 -10.09 9.48 -4.86
CA ASP A 121 -9.39 9.41 -6.14
C ASP A 121 -7.95 9.97 -6.04
N PHE A 122 -7.23 9.90 -7.15
CA PHE A 122 -5.86 10.39 -7.26
C PHE A 122 -5.75 11.92 -7.12
N ALA A 123 -6.74 12.68 -7.61
CA ALA A 123 -6.71 14.13 -7.56
C ALA A 123 -6.77 14.63 -6.11
N ARG A 124 -7.58 13.98 -5.27
CA ARG A 124 -7.64 14.25 -3.82
C ARG A 124 -6.34 13.96 -3.12
N MET A 125 -5.67 12.85 -3.46
CA MET A 125 -4.35 12.56 -2.91
C MET A 125 -3.32 13.60 -3.36
N GLN A 126 -3.31 13.98 -4.65
CA GLN A 126 -2.40 14.99 -5.19
C GLN A 126 -2.56 16.34 -4.49
N ALA A 127 -3.79 16.81 -4.29
CA ALA A 127 -4.06 18.04 -3.57
C ALA A 127 -3.55 17.97 -2.12
N TRP A 128 -3.82 16.87 -1.43
CA TRP A 128 -3.37 16.66 -0.05
C TRP A 128 -1.85 16.64 0.09
N LEU A 129 -1.14 16.03 -0.88
CA LEU A 129 0.32 16.00 -0.94
C LEU A 129 0.90 17.39 -1.24
N ALA A 130 0.29 18.15 -2.15
CA ALA A 130 0.73 19.50 -2.50
C ALA A 130 0.68 20.46 -1.30
N GLU A 131 -0.37 20.36 -0.47
CA GLU A 131 -0.50 21.13 0.78
C GLU A 131 0.59 20.81 1.82
N ARG A 132 1.22 19.64 1.73
CA ARG A 132 2.16 19.09 2.72
C ARG A 132 3.58 18.95 2.19
N SER A 133 3.91 19.71 1.15
CA SER A 133 5.25 19.82 0.58
C SER A 133 6.23 20.47 1.59
N GLN A 134 6.58 19.73 2.64
CA GLN A 134 7.60 20.00 3.65
C GLN A 134 8.50 18.76 3.80
N PRO A 135 9.71 18.87 4.41
CA PRO A 135 10.80 17.90 4.20
C PRO A 135 10.62 16.47 4.75
N ARG A 136 9.43 16.04 5.17
CA ARG A 136 9.12 14.63 5.47
C ARG A 136 7.61 14.44 5.69
N LEU A 137 7.01 13.53 4.94
CA LEU A 137 5.73 12.91 5.29
C LEU A 137 5.96 12.00 6.51
N ALA A 138 6.05 12.58 7.70
CA ALA A 138 6.14 11.84 8.94
C ALA A 138 4.74 11.64 9.53
N LYS A 139 4.50 10.45 10.05
CA LYS A 139 3.36 10.21 10.92
C LYS A 139 3.58 10.98 12.21
N GLU A 140 2.65 11.86 12.59
CA GLU A 140 2.64 12.36 13.97
C GLU A 140 2.44 11.15 14.90
N PRO A 141 3.29 10.97 15.93
CA PRO A 141 3.09 9.89 16.87
C PRO A 141 1.71 10.05 17.53
N LEU A 142 0.93 8.97 17.53
CA LEU A 142 -0.26 8.89 18.38
C LEU A 142 0.20 9.13 19.81
N THR A 143 -0.15 10.30 20.36
CA THR A 143 0.12 10.56 21.77
C THR A 143 -0.59 9.46 22.59
N PRO A 144 0.02 8.98 23.69
CA PRO A 144 -0.62 7.97 24.54
C PRO A 144 -2.05 8.36 24.97
N ALA A 145 -2.31 9.68 25.07
CA ALA A 145 -3.62 10.24 25.39
C ALA A 145 -4.67 9.99 24.29
N ALA A 146 -4.31 10.07 23.00
CA ALA A 146 -5.24 9.83 21.90
C ALA A 146 -5.62 8.35 21.77
N ALA A 147 -4.68 7.43 22.06
CA ALA A 147 -4.94 6.00 22.06
C ALA A 147 -5.86 5.57 23.23
N ALA A 148 -5.68 6.17 24.41
CA ALA A 148 -6.52 5.90 25.58
C ALA A 148 -7.95 6.44 25.41
N ALA A 149 -8.12 7.62 24.79
CA ALA A 149 -9.43 8.20 24.54
C ALA A 149 -10.27 7.37 23.55
N ALA A 150 -9.64 6.78 22.52
CA ALA A 150 -10.33 5.90 21.57
C ALA A 150 -10.76 4.57 22.19
N ALA A 151 -10.01 4.04 23.16
CA ALA A 151 -10.34 2.81 23.87
C ALA A 151 -11.44 2.99 24.94
N ALA A 152 -11.60 4.21 25.48
CA ALA A 152 -12.61 4.52 26.49
C ALA A 152 -13.99 4.91 25.90
N ALA A 153 -14.06 5.11 24.58
CA ALA A 153 -15.28 5.48 23.86
C ALA A 153 -15.95 4.28 23.13
N ALA A 154 -15.44 3.07 23.32
CA ALA A 154 -15.98 1.81 22.82
C ALA A 154 -16.50 0.94 23.98
#